data_AF-A0A5K0UX26-F1
#
_entry.id   AF-A0A5K0UX26-F1
#
_cell.length_a   1.000
_cell.length_b   1.000
_cell.length_c   1.000
_cell.angle_alpha   90.00
_cell.angle_beta   90.00
_cell.angle_gamma   90.00
#
_symmetry.space_group_name_H-M   'P 1'
#
loop_
_entity.id
_entity.type
_entity.pdbx_description
1 polymer ?
#
loop_
_entity_poly.entity_id
_entity_poly.type
_entity_poly.pdbx_seq_one_letter_code
_entity_poly.pdbx_strand_id
1 'polypeptide(L)'
;GPLPKGNNVSWRGNSGMRDGFSDDAYRKSLVGGYYDAGDAIKFNFPQSYALTLLSWSVIEYSAKYEAAGELNHIKELIKWGTDYLLKTFNSSADTIDVIAAQ
;
A
#
# COMPACT_ATOMS: atom_id res chain seq x y z
N GLY A 1 -0.28 6.80 -6.54
CA GLY A 1 0.81 7.66 -6.02
C GLY A 1 1.90 7.85 -7.06
N PRO A 2 3.06 8.43 -6.69
CA PRO A 2 4.20 8.63 -7.60
C PRO A 2 4.93 7.32 -7.87
N LEU A 3 4.94 6.84 -9.11
CA LEU A 3 5.54 5.55 -9.44
C LEU A 3 7.07 5.58 -9.31
N PRO A 4 7.72 4.49 -8.85
CA PRO A 4 9.16 4.37 -8.84
C PRO A 4 9.77 4.47 -10.24
N LYS A 5 11.00 4.97 -10.36
CA LYS A 5 11.72 5.07 -11.64
C LYS A 5 11.90 3.72 -12.35
N GLY A 6 11.95 2.62 -11.60
CA GLY A 6 12.06 1.26 -12.12
C GLY A 6 10.72 0.55 -12.36
N ASN A 7 9.60 1.28 -12.49
CA ASN A 7 8.30 0.67 -12.77
C ASN A 7 8.28 0.02 -14.17
N ASN A 8 8.03 -1.28 -14.23
CA ASN A 8 7.98 -2.05 -15.48
C ASN A 8 6.59 -2.07 -16.15
N VAL A 9 5.61 -1.32 -15.62
CA VAL A 9 4.25 -1.26 -16.16
C VAL A 9 4.07 0.00 -17.00
N SER A 10 4.32 -0.10 -18.31
CA SER A 10 4.44 1.03 -19.25
C SER A 10 3.18 1.89 -19.40
N TRP A 11 2.01 1.33 -19.12
CA TRP A 11 0.72 2.01 -19.24
C TRP A 11 0.24 2.66 -17.93
N ARG A 12 1.02 2.56 -16.85
CA ARG A 12 0.73 3.19 -15.56
C ARG A 12 1.54 4.48 -15.40
N GLY A 13 0.86 5.53 -14.91
CA GLY A 13 1.49 6.81 -14.54
C GLY A 13 1.20 7.21 -13.09
N ASN A 14 1.74 8.35 -12.67
CA ASN A 14 1.46 8.92 -11.35
C ASN A 14 -0.05 9.22 -11.22
N SER A 15 -0.67 8.74 -10.14
CA SER A 15 -2.11 8.90 -9.88
C SER A 15 -2.37 9.21 -8.40
N GLY A 16 -3.56 9.72 -8.06
CA GLY A 16 -3.93 9.99 -6.66
C GLY A 16 -2.96 10.94 -5.95
N MET A 17 -2.45 11.96 -6.65
CA MET A 17 -1.41 12.84 -6.12
C MET A 17 -1.93 13.87 -5.10
N ARG A 18 -3.26 13.93 -4.90
CA ARG A 18 -3.93 14.83 -3.95
C ARG A 18 -4.63 14.08 -2.82
N ASP A 19 -4.40 12.78 -2.71
CA ASP A 19 -5.05 11.91 -1.73
C ASP A 19 -4.78 12.41 -0.30
N GLY A 20 -5.84 12.49 0.51
CA GLY A 20 -5.82 12.93 1.92
C GLY A 20 -5.90 14.43 2.17
N PHE A 21 -5.65 15.29 1.17
CA PHE A 21 -5.65 16.74 1.37
C PHE A 21 -7.04 17.37 1.45
N SER A 22 -8.05 16.74 0.84
CA SER A 22 -9.45 17.18 0.90
C SER A 22 -10.25 16.56 2.05
N ASP A 23 -9.62 15.68 2.83
CA ASP A 23 -10.25 14.98 3.93
C ASP A 23 -9.95 15.70 5.25
N ASP A 24 -10.98 16.23 5.90
CA ASP A 24 -10.86 16.98 7.14
C ASP A 24 -10.32 16.15 8.31
N ALA A 25 -10.49 14.83 8.28
CA ALA A 25 -9.97 13.93 9.31
C ALA A 25 -8.44 13.76 9.23
N TYR A 26 -7.86 13.87 8.02
CA TYR A 26 -6.44 13.63 7.81
C TYR A 26 -5.65 14.92 7.58
N ARG A 27 -6.12 15.79 6.67
CA ARG A 27 -5.45 17.01 6.20
C ARG A 27 -3.95 16.82 5.93
N LYS A 28 -3.54 15.62 5.54
CA LYS A 28 -2.16 15.20 5.29
C LYS A 28 -2.11 14.32 4.05
N SER A 29 -0.92 14.15 3.48
CA SER A 29 -0.72 13.30 2.31
C SER A 29 -1.01 11.84 2.63
N LEU A 30 -2.03 11.28 1.96
CA LEU A 30 -2.33 9.85 1.89
C LEU A 30 -1.98 9.27 0.51
N VAL A 31 -1.06 9.92 -0.20
CA VAL A 31 -0.59 9.47 -1.52
C VAL A 31 0.21 8.17 -1.37
N GLY A 32 -0.14 7.15 -2.16
CA GLY A 32 0.49 5.82 -2.13
C GLY A 32 -0.56 4.70 -2.17
N GLY A 33 -0.16 3.51 -1.75
CA GLY A 33 -1.07 2.37 -1.61
C GLY A 33 -1.50 1.76 -2.94
N TYR A 34 -2.43 0.82 -2.86
CA TYR A 34 -3.01 0.08 -3.96
C TYR A 34 -4.48 0.44 -4.14
N TYR A 35 -4.88 0.59 -5.40
CA TYR A 35 -6.31 0.51 -5.75
C TYR A 35 -6.78 -0.93 -5.53
N ASP A 36 -8.01 -1.08 -5.06
CA ASP A 36 -8.54 -2.35 -4.58
C ASP A 36 -8.79 -3.35 -5.72
N ALA A 37 -9.47 -2.90 -6.78
CA ALA A 37 -9.84 -3.76 -7.90
C ALA A 37 -9.80 -3.01 -9.25
N GLY A 38 -10.94 -2.95 -9.95
CA GLY A 38 -11.08 -2.26 -11.24
C GLY A 38 -11.44 -0.78 -11.12
N ASP A 39 -11.67 -0.30 -9.90
CA ASP A 39 -11.90 1.10 -9.58
C ASP A 39 -10.60 1.78 -9.14
N ALA A 40 -10.71 3.06 -8.78
CA ALA A 40 -9.61 3.87 -8.28
C ALA A 40 -9.75 4.16 -6.77
N ILE A 41 -10.44 3.28 -6.03
CA ILE A 41 -10.63 3.42 -4.58
C ILE A 41 -9.60 2.54 -3.85
N LYS A 42 -9.09 3.06 -2.74
CA LYS A 42 -8.19 2.36 -1.83
C LYS A 42 -8.97 1.93 -0.59
N PHE A 43 -9.42 0.67 -0.57
CA PHE A 43 -10.05 0.10 0.60
C PHE A 43 -9.01 -0.53 1.54
N ASN A 44 -8.87 0.04 2.74
CA ASN A 44 -7.83 -0.38 3.69
C ASN A 44 -7.95 -1.84 4.15
N PHE A 45 -9.17 -2.35 4.32
CA PHE A 45 -9.40 -3.70 4.85
C PHE A 45 -8.95 -4.82 3.89
N PRO A 46 -9.42 -4.88 2.62
CA PRO A 46 -8.92 -5.87 1.67
C PRO A 46 -7.42 -5.69 1.38
N GLN A 47 -6.93 -4.45 1.33
CA GLN A 47 -5.50 -4.20 1.15
C GLN A 47 -4.65 -4.75 2.32
N SER A 48 -5.04 -4.52 3.58
CA SER A 48 -4.30 -5.03 4.73
C SER A 48 -4.34 -6.56 4.80
N TYR A 49 -5.45 -7.17 4.42
CA TYR A 49 -5.55 -8.62 4.26
C TYR A 49 -4.59 -9.16 3.20
N ALA A 50 -4.56 -8.55 2.01
CA ALA A 50 -3.66 -8.95 0.92
C ALA A 50 -2.18 -8.81 1.32
N LEU A 51 -1.81 -7.70 1.97
CA LEU A 51 -0.45 -7.48 2.48
C LEU A 51 -0.06 -8.47 3.58
N THR A 52 -1.02 -8.88 4.42
CA THR A 52 -0.80 -9.91 5.43
C THR A 52 -0.46 -11.25 4.77
N LEU A 53 -1.23 -11.67 3.76
CA LEU A 53 -0.97 -12.92 3.03
C LEU A 53 0.36 -12.89 2.28
N LEU A 54 0.70 -11.78 1.61
CA LEU A 54 2.00 -11.61 0.96
C LEU A 54 3.16 -11.65 1.96
N SER A 55 3.01 -10.99 3.10
CA SER A 55 4.04 -11.01 4.14
C SER A 55 4.22 -12.40 4.73
N TRP A 56 3.11 -13.10 4.97
CA TRP A 56 3.14 -14.47 5.46
C TRP A 56 3.79 -15.42 4.43
N SER A 57 3.47 -15.29 3.14
CA SER A 57 4.09 -16.13 2.12
C SER A 57 5.61 -15.93 2.04
N VAL A 58 6.10 -14.70 2.22
CA VAL A 58 7.54 -14.42 2.31
C VAL A 58 8.17 -15.05 3.54
N ILE A 59 7.51 -15.00 4.70
CA ILE A 59 8.00 -15.65 5.93
C ILE A 59 8.13 -17.17 5.72
N GLU A 60 7.12 -17.82 5.16
CA GLU A 60 7.09 -19.28 4.97
C GLU A 60 8.04 -19.74 3.84
N TYR A 61 8.14 -18.95 2.77
CA TYR A 61 8.76 -19.40 1.51
C TYR A 61 9.89 -18.50 1.01
N SER A 62 10.55 -17.73 1.89
CA SER A 62 11.63 -16.80 1.54
C SER A 62 12.67 -17.39 0.58
N ALA A 63 13.15 -18.62 0.85
CA ALA A 63 14.13 -19.30 0.00
C ALA A 63 13.62 -19.57 -1.44
N LYS A 64 12.31 -19.79 -1.62
CA LYS A 64 11.71 -19.98 -2.95
C LYS A 64 11.63 -18.65 -3.71
N TYR A 65 11.30 -17.56 -3.03
CA TYR A 65 11.35 -16.22 -3.63
C TYR A 65 12.77 -15.84 -4.03
N GLU A 66 13.77 -16.16 -3.20
CA GLU A 66 15.18 -15.95 -3.52
C GLU A 66 15.60 -16.75 -4.75
N ALA A 67 15.27 -18.05 -4.79
CA ALA A 67 15.56 -18.91 -5.93
C ALA A 67 14.87 -18.46 -7.23
N ALA A 68 13.70 -17.82 -7.12
CA ALA A 68 12.98 -17.24 -8.25
C ALA A 68 13.50 -15.84 -8.65
N GLY A 69 14.40 -15.23 -7.87
CA GLY A 69 14.87 -13.85 -8.09
C GLY A 69 13.86 -12.77 -7.72
N GLU A 70 12.78 -13.13 -7.03
CA GLU A 70 11.62 -12.25 -6.75
C GLU A 70 11.59 -11.73 -5.31
N LEU A 71 12.53 -12.14 -4.44
CA LEU A 71 12.50 -11.77 -3.03
C LEU A 71 12.53 -10.25 -2.80
N ASN A 72 13.35 -9.52 -3.57
CA ASN A 72 13.40 -8.06 -3.44
C ASN A 72 12.14 -7.40 -4.01
N HIS A 73 11.61 -7.92 -5.11
CA HIS A 73 10.39 -7.37 -5.72
C HIS A 73 9.19 -7.51 -4.78
N ILE A 74 8.96 -8.68 -4.19
CA ILE A 74 7.84 -8.86 -3.24
C ILE A 74 8.01 -8.00 -1.98
N LYS A 75 9.24 -7.82 -1.48
CA LYS A 75 9.52 -6.89 -0.36
C LYS A 75 9.17 -5.46 -0.71
N GLU A 76 9.47 -5.00 -1.93
CA GLU A 76 9.09 -3.66 -2.40
C GLU A 76 7.56 -3.51 -2.52
N LEU A 77 6.84 -4.55 -2.97
CA LEU A 77 5.38 -4.55 -3.00
C LEU A 77 4.78 -4.44 -1.58
N ILE A 78 5.25 -5.26 -0.65
CA ILE A 78 4.83 -5.21 0.76
C ILE A 78 5.14 -3.83 1.36
N LYS A 79 6.33 -3.30 1.09
CA LYS A 79 6.75 -1.98 1.56
C LYS A 79 5.85 -0.88 0.99
N TRP A 80 5.53 -0.90 -0.30
CA TRP A 80 4.67 0.10 -0.93
C TRP A 80 3.29 0.19 -0.25
N GLY A 81 2.70 -0.96 0.06
CA GLY A 81 1.41 -1.04 0.76
C GLY A 81 1.51 -0.63 2.22
N THR A 82 2.52 -1.11 2.95
CA THR A 82 2.68 -0.83 4.39
C THR A 82 3.09 0.62 4.66
N ASP A 83 3.92 1.24 3.81
CA ASP A 83 4.22 2.68 3.87
C ASP A 83 2.96 3.54 3.74
N TYR A 84 1.96 3.09 2.96
CA TYR A 84 0.66 3.74 2.89
C TYR A 84 -0.17 3.52 4.15
N LEU A 85 -0.27 2.27 4.64
CA LEU A 85 -1.02 1.98 5.87
C LEU A 85 -0.49 2.78 7.07
N LEU A 86 0.84 2.94 7.18
CA LEU A 86 1.46 3.78 8.22
C LEU A 86 1.04 5.26 8.13
N LYS A 87 0.74 5.78 6.93
CA LYS A 87 0.20 7.15 6.79
C LYS A 87 -1.24 7.24 7.29
N THR A 88 -2.02 6.17 7.17
CA THR A 88 -3.42 6.12 7.61
C THR A 88 -3.59 5.85 9.10
N PHE A 89 -2.53 5.40 9.77
CA PHE A 89 -2.53 5.10 11.19
C PHE A 89 -2.26 6.35 12.05
N ASN A 90 -2.97 6.47 13.17
CA ASN A 90 -2.69 7.44 14.22
C ASN A 90 -2.21 6.68 15.47
N SER A 91 -0.91 6.67 15.72
CA SER A 91 -0.31 5.96 16.85
C SER A 91 -0.67 6.55 18.23
N SER A 92 -1.22 7.77 18.25
CA SER A 92 -1.63 8.45 19.48
C SER A 92 -3.13 8.28 19.78
N ALA A 93 -3.87 7.52 18.96
CA ALA A 93 -5.29 7.28 19.17
C ALA A 93 -5.52 6.05 20.07
N ASP A 94 -6.42 6.22 21.04
CA ASP A 94 -6.76 5.17 22.01
C ASP A 94 -7.81 4.19 21.45
N THR A 95 -8.48 4.59 20.36
CA THR A 95 -9.50 3.82 19.64
C THR A 95 -9.36 4.06 18.14
N ILE A 96 -9.81 3.09 17.33
CA ILE A 96 -9.88 3.26 15.87
C ILE A 96 -11.29 3.77 15.55
N ASP A 97 -11.39 5.07 15.30
CA ASP A 97 -12.63 5.78 14.98
C ASP A 97 -12.69 6.26 13.51
N VAL A 98 -11.53 6.32 12.83
CA VAL A 98 -11.42 6.71 11.43
C VAL A 98 -10.82 5.57 10.59
N ILE A 99 -11.54 5.18 9.54
CA ILE A 99 -11.05 4.25 8.52
C ILE A 99 -10.87 5.03 7.22
N ALA A 100 -9.65 5.09 6.70
CA ALA A 100 -9.38 5.75 5.43
C ALA A 100 -10.00 4.92 4.27
N ALA A 101 -10.73 5.61 3.41
CA ALA A 101 -11.05 5.19 2.06
C ALA A 101 -10.89 6.40 1.14
N GLN A 102 -10.26 6.20 -0.01
CA GLN A 102 -9.75 7.28 -0.87
C GLN A 102 -9.90 6.87 -2.33
#